data_AF-A0A848N9K2-F1
#
_entry.id   AF-A0A848N9K2-F1
#
_cell.length_a   1.000
_cell.length_b   1.000
_cell.length_c   1.000
_cell.angle_alpha   90.00
_cell.angle_beta   90.00
_cell.angle_gamma   90.00
#
_symmetry.space_group_name_H-M   'P 1'
#
loop_
_entity.id
_entity.type
_entity.pdbx_description
1 polymer ?
#
loop_
_entity_poly.entity_id
_entity_poly.type
_entity_poly.pdbx_seq_one_letter_code
_entity_poly.pdbx_strand_id
1 'polypeptide(L)' 'MQNQATLRDLQRGLDNAVANQRLEGLEPDATTVAELHRVVMGELTIAEVLQSVRARISAGEFRQEPAEGFGVSPGC' A
#
# COMPACT_ATOMS: atom_id res chain seq x y z
N MET A 1 12.24 -21.86 10.20
CA MET A 1 11.08 -21.62 11.09
C MET A 1 11.25 -20.27 11.75
N GLN A 2 10.43 -19.27 11.40
CA GLN A 2 10.39 -18.00 12.13
C GLN A 2 9.82 -18.27 13.53
N ASN A 3 10.45 -17.71 14.57
CA ASN A 3 9.97 -17.85 15.94
C ASN A 3 8.65 -17.06 16.11
N GLN A 4 7.68 -17.57 16.87
CA GLN A 4 6.42 -16.89 17.13
C GLN A 4 6.59 -15.49 17.72
N ALA A 5 7.64 -15.27 18.53
CA ALA A 5 7.97 -13.94 19.03
C ALA A 5 8.30 -12.96 17.88
N THR A 6 9.10 -13.41 16.92
CA THR A 6 9.47 -12.65 15.72
C THR A 6 8.26 -12.33 14.86
N LEU A 7 7.32 -13.27 14.69
CA LEU A 7 6.09 -13.03 13.92
C LEU A 7 5.21 -11.93 14.56
N ARG A 8 5.08 -11.94 15.89
CA ARG A 8 4.32 -10.90 16.62
C ARG A 8 4.98 -9.53 16.50
N ASP A 9 6.30 -9.46 16.57
CA ASP A 9 7.03 -8.21 16.41
C ASP A 9 6.94 -7.67 14.99
N LEU A 10 7.00 -8.54 13.98
CA LEU A 10 6.78 -8.17 12.58
C LEU A 10 5.35 -7.70 12.32
N GLN A 11 4.35 -8.39 12.87
CA GLN A 11 2.94 -7.98 12.76
C GLN A 11 2.73 -6.59 13.38
N ARG A 12 3.27 -6.37 14.60
CA ARG A 12 3.21 -5.05 15.25
C ARG A 12 3.91 -3.98 14.41
N GLY A 13 5.03 -4.31 13.80
CA GLY A 13 5.74 -3.40 12.89
C GLY A 13 4.89 -2.98 11.69
N LEU A 14 4.18 -3.93 11.07
CA LEU A 14 3.26 -3.66 9.97
C LEU A 14 2.08 -2.79 10.41
N ASP A 15 1.44 -3.13 11.54
CA ASP A 15 0.29 -2.39 12.06
C ASP A 15 0.67 -0.91 12.33
N ASN A 16 1.83 -0.69 12.95
CA ASN A 16 2.35 0.65 13.21
C ASN A 16 2.66 1.41 11.90
N ALA A 17 3.26 0.75 10.92
CA ALA A 17 3.57 1.38 9.64
C ALA A 17 2.30 1.83 8.89
N VAL A 18 1.25 1.01 8.88
CA VAL A 18 -0.04 1.36 8.28
C VAL A 18 -0.72 2.49 9.07
N ALA A 19 -0.74 2.40 10.40
CA ALA A 19 -1.31 3.44 11.25
C ALA A 19 -0.62 4.79 11.03
N ASN A 20 0.72 4.81 10.92
CA ASN A 20 1.46 6.04 10.65
C ASN A 20 1.02 6.72 9.35
N GLN A 21 0.79 5.97 8.27
CA GLN A 21 0.30 6.57 7.02
C GLN A 21 -1.10 7.16 7.18
N ARG A 22 -2.00 6.44 7.88
CA ARG A 22 -3.37 6.91 8.13
C ARG A 22 -3.43 8.15 9.01
N LEU A 23 -2.50 8.29 9.95
CA LEU A 23 -2.37 9.50 10.77
C LEU A 23 -1.99 10.73 9.94
N GLU A 24 -1.29 10.54 8.81
CA GLU A 24 -0.97 11.59 7.83
C GLU A 24 -2.11 11.80 6.79
N GLY A 25 -3.26 11.13 6.98
CA GLY A 25 -4.39 11.19 6.04
C GLY A 25 -4.18 10.41 4.74
N LEU A 26 -3.16 9.55 4.69
CA LEU A 26 -2.90 8.66 3.55
C LEU A 26 -3.52 7.29 3.81
N GLU A 27 -4.24 6.75 2.82
CA GLU A 27 -4.67 5.35 2.85
C GLU A 27 -3.72 4.53 1.98
N PRO A 28 -2.90 3.63 2.58
CA PRO A 28 -2.07 2.72 1.81
C PRO A 28 -2.93 1.81 0.95
N ASP A 29 -2.43 1.48 -0.23
CA ASP A 29 -3.11 0.56 -1.12
C ASP A 29 -3.34 -0.82 -0.47
N ALA A 30 -4.60 -1.28 -0.51
CA ALA A 30 -5.04 -2.49 0.17
C ALA A 30 -4.29 -3.75 -0.29
N THR A 31 -3.95 -3.82 -1.58
CA THR A 31 -3.18 -4.95 -2.13
C THR A 31 -1.77 -4.97 -1.55
N THR A 32 -1.12 -3.81 -1.43
CA THR A 32 0.20 -3.68 -0.82
C THR A 32 0.18 -4.09 0.67
N VAL A 33 -0.86 -3.69 1.41
CA VAL A 33 -1.02 -4.11 2.82
C VAL A 33 -1.19 -5.63 2.94
N ALA A 34 -2.00 -6.24 2.07
CA ALA A 34 -2.18 -7.69 2.04
C ALA A 34 -0.89 -8.45 1.71
N GLU A 35 -0.10 -7.94 0.75
CA GLU A 35 1.21 -8.50 0.42
C GLU A 35 2.20 -8.39 1.59
N LEU A 36 2.19 -7.28 2.32
CA LEU A 36 3.03 -7.11 3.52
C LEU A 36 2.61 -8.06 4.65
N HIS A 37 1.33 -8.37 4.82
CA HIS A 37 0.91 -9.43 5.74
C HIS A 37 1.50 -10.79 5.33
N ARG A 38 1.57 -11.09 4.04
CA ARG A 38 2.20 -12.32 3.54
C ARG A 38 3.72 -12.32 3.79
N VAL A 39 4.37 -11.16 3.82
CA VAL A 39 5.76 -11.04 4.27
C VAL A 39 5.91 -11.37 5.76
N VAL A 40 5.00 -10.87 6.61
CA VAL A 40 4.98 -11.23 8.04
C VAL A 40 4.84 -12.74 8.23
N MET A 41 4.03 -13.40 7.40
CA MET A 41 3.85 -14.87 7.42
C MET A 41 5.00 -15.66 6.78
N GLY A 42 5.98 -14.98 6.18
CA GLY A 42 7.11 -15.60 5.48
C GLY A 42 6.78 -16.19 4.12
N GLU A 43 5.64 -15.84 3.53
CA GLU A 43 5.17 -16.29 2.21
C GLU A 43 5.71 -15.43 1.06
N LEU A 44 6.05 -14.17 1.35
CA LEU A 44 6.65 -13.23 0.41
C LEU A 44 7.87 -12.56 1.04
N THR A 45 8.75 -12.06 0.18
CA THR A 45 9.83 -11.15 0.55
C THR A 45 9.43 -9.71 0.25
N ILE A 46 10.07 -8.75 0.95
CA ILE A 46 9.90 -7.32 0.64
C ILE A 46 10.24 -7.00 -0.82
N ALA A 47 11.23 -7.69 -1.41
CA ALA A 47 11.62 -7.50 -2.80
C ALA A 47 10.48 -7.85 -3.78
N GLU A 48 9.72 -8.92 -3.49
CA GLU A 48 8.56 -9.32 -4.30
C GLU A 48 7.42 -8.30 -4.18
N VAL A 49 7.16 -7.76 -2.98
CA VAL A 49 6.17 -6.68 -2.77
C VAL A 49 6.56 -5.43 -3.57
N LEU A 50 7.82 -5.00 -3.51
CA LEU A 50 8.30 -3.85 -4.27
C LEU A 50 8.18 -4.07 -5.79
N GLN A 51 8.45 -5.28 -6.26
CA GLN A 51 8.27 -5.64 -7.67
C GLN A 51 6.80 -5.56 -8.08
N SER A 52 5.88 -6.08 -7.25
CA SER A 52 4.43 -6.01 -7.45
C SER A 52 3.95 -4.56 -7.56
N VAL A 53 4.29 -3.73 -6.56
CA VAL A 53 3.93 -2.30 -6.55
C VAL A 53 4.46 -1.59 -7.80
N ARG A 54 5.71 -1.84 -8.20
CA ARG A 54 6.30 -1.24 -9.41
C ARG A 54 5.56 -1.65 -10.69
N ALA A 55 5.18 -2.92 -10.80
CA ALA A 55 4.43 -3.42 -11.96
C ALA A 55 3.07 -2.72 -12.07
N ARG A 56 2.37 -2.59 -10.95
CA ARG A 56 1.05 -1.96 -10.85
C ARG A 56 1.09 -0.44 -11.11
N ILE A 57 2.13 0.25 -10.64
CA ILE A 57 2.40 1.64 -11.03
C ILE A 57 2.59 1.76 -12.54
N SER A 58 3.35 0.84 -13.14
CA SER A 58 3.60 0.84 -14.59
C SER A 58 2.33 0.55 -15.39
N ALA A 59 1.43 -0.28 -14.85
CA ALA A 59 0.10 -0.55 -15.40
C ALA A 59 -0.89 0.63 -15.22
N GLY A 60 -0.53 1.64 -14.42
CA GLY A 60 -1.35 2.82 -14.19
C GLY A 60 -2.40 2.68 -13.10
N GLU A 61 -2.34 1.62 -12.29
CA GLU A 61 -3.35 1.32 -11.25
C GLU A 61 -3.46 2.39 -10.15
N PHE A 62 -2.44 3.23 -9.99
CA PHE A 62 -2.40 4.30 -8.98
C PHE A 62 -2.74 5.69 -9.55
N ARG A 63 -3.12 5.78 -10.84
CA ARG A 63 -3.55 7.07 -11.40
C ARG A 63 -4.94 7.40 -10.88
N GLN A 64 -5.07 8.54 -10.21
CA GLN A 64 -6.39 9.13 -9.98
C GLN A 64 -6.87 9.71 -11.31
N GLU A 65 -8.13 9.45 -11.67
CA GLU A 65 -8.77 10.26 -12.70
C GLU A 65 -8.81 11.71 -12.21
N PRO A 66 -8.45 12.71 -13.04
CA PRO A 66 -8.66 14.09 -12.65
C PRO A 66 -10.15 14.24 -12.32
N ALA A 67 -10.45 14.76 -11.14
CA ALA A 67 -11.82 15.01 -10.74
C ALA A 67 -12.53 15.82 -11.86
N GLU A 68 -13.43 15.17 -12.60
CA GLU A 68 -14.31 15.87 -13.53
C GLU A 68 -15.20 16.80 -12.70
N GLY A 69 -14.80 18.06 -12.58
CA GLY A 69 -15.43 18.94 -11.61
C GLY A 69 -14.92 20.37 -11.55
N PHE A 70 -14.38 20.92 -12.64
CA PHE A 70 -14.45 22.38 -12.81
C PHE A 70 -14.63 22.71 -14.29
N GLY A 71 -15.87 22.53 -14.76
CA GLY A 71 -16.33 23.09 -16.02
C GLY A 71 -16.27 24.61 -15.94
N VAL A 72 -15.16 25.19 -16.37
CA VAL A 72 -15.16 26.58 -16.85
C VAL A 72 -15.98 26.59 -18.13
N SER A 73 -17.22 27.06 -18.07
CA SER A 73 -17.99 27.43 -19.25
C SER A 73 -17.19 28.47 -20.04
N PRO A 74 -16.91 28.25 -21.33
CA PRO A 74 -16.40 29.31 -22.19
C PRO A 74 -17.60 30.14 -22.64
N GLY A 75 -17.69 31.39 -22.16
CA GLY A 75 -18.49 32.45 -22.76
C GLY A 75 -19.94 32.57 -22.30
N CYS A 76 -20.19 33.61 -21.52
CA CYS A 76 -21.15 34.70 -21.74
C CYS A 76 -20.84 35.83 -20.76
#